data_AF-A0A843KQU4-F1
#
_entry.id   AF-A0A843KQU4-F1
#
_cell.length_a   1.000
_cell.length_b   1.000
_cell.length_c   1.000
_cell.angle_alpha   90.00
_cell.angle_beta   90.00
_cell.angle_gamma   90.00
#
_symmetry.space_group_name_H-M   'P 1'
#
loop_
_entity.id
_entity.type
_entity.pdbx_description
1 polymer ?
#
loop_
_entity_poly.entity_id
_entity_poly.type
_entity_poly.pdbx_seq_one_letter_code
_entity_poly.pdbx_strand_id
1 'polypeptide(L)'
;LYQFLHVITAKLKKMEAVGIYILNNESFDEKTLSLMKQLMNVVIEVKTEQHGEFLRIRGVIGISQEWMPFRIQQGNLELMA
;
A
#
# COMPACT_ATOMS: atom_id res chain seq x y z
N LEU A 1 14.74 8.19 7.15
CA LEU A 1 13.71 7.13 6.99
C LEU A 1 13.86 6.33 5.69
N TYR A 2 13.96 6.97 4.52
CA TYR A 2 14.19 6.25 3.23
C TYR A 2 15.39 5.29 3.27
N GLN A 3 16.56 5.75 3.71
CA GLN A 3 17.76 4.90 3.82
C GLN A 3 17.55 3.68 4.72
N PHE A 4 16.78 3.83 5.80
CA PHE A 4 16.45 2.73 6.69
C PHE A 4 15.56 1.69 5.99
N LEU A 5 14.45 2.13 5.37
CA LEU A 5 13.57 1.24 4.60
C LEU A 5 14.32 0.55 3.44
N HIS A 6 15.20 1.27 2.75
CA HIS A 6 16.02 0.71 1.69
C HIS A 6 16.88 -0.48 2.18
N VAL A 7 17.55 -0.32 3.32
CA VAL A 7 18.37 -1.39 3.93
C VAL A 7 17.51 -2.58 4.34
N ILE A 8 16.35 -2.35 4.98
CA ILE A 8 15.46 -3.43 5.42
C ILE A 8 14.89 -4.19 4.22
N THR A 9 14.35 -3.50 3.21
CA THR A 9 13.81 -4.14 2.00
C THR A 9 14.88 -4.93 1.25
N ALA A 10 16.11 -4.42 1.17
CA ALA A 10 17.22 -5.15 0.56
C ALA A 10 17.56 -6.44 1.33
N LYS A 11 17.50 -6.41 2.68
CA LYS A 11 17.72 -7.60 3.51
C LYS A 11 16.60 -8.63 3.35
N LEU A 12 15.33 -8.20 3.37
CA LEU A 12 14.18 -9.08 3.14
C LEU A 12 14.28 -9.79 1.79
N LYS A 13 14.63 -9.05 0.73
CA LYS A 13 14.84 -9.63 -0.61
C LYS A 13 15.91 -10.71 -0.62
N LYS A 14 17.03 -10.52 0.07
CA LYS A 14 18.11 -11.52 0.16
C LYS A 14 17.71 -12.77 0.95
N MET A 15 16.75 -12.64 1.87
CA MET A 15 16.25 -13.72 2.69
C MET A 15 15.01 -14.40 2.09
N GLU A 16 14.59 -13.99 0.90
CA GLU A 16 13.33 -14.43 0.28
C GLU A 16 12.11 -14.22 1.20
N ALA A 17 12.18 -13.20 2.06
CA ALA A 17 11.16 -12.88 3.04
C ALA A 17 10.18 -11.82 2.51
N VAL A 18 8.95 -11.85 3.04
CA VAL A 18 7.91 -10.86 2.76
C VAL A 18 7.88 -9.83 3.89
N GLY A 19 7.84 -8.54 3.53
CA GLY A 19 7.63 -7.44 4.48
C GLY A 19 6.34 -6.70 4.18
N ILE A 20 5.55 -6.42 5.21
CA ILE A 20 4.36 -5.57 5.14
C ILE A 20 4.64 -4.32 5.98
N TYR A 21 4.48 -3.15 5.35
CA TYR A 21 4.67 -1.86 6.00
C TYR A 21 3.35 -1.10 6.02
N ILE A 22 2.99 -0.55 7.18
CA ILE A 22 1.82 0.31 7.33
C ILE A 22 2.31 1.74 7.47
N LEU A 23 1.83 2.63 6.61
CA LEU A 23 2.18 4.04 6.60
C LEU A 23 0.93 4.86 6.90
N ASN A 24 0.98 5.72 7.92
CA ASN A 24 -0.01 6.78 8.08
C ASN A 24 0.37 7.94 7.15
N ASN A 25 -0.50 8.29 6.21
CA ASN A 25 -0.25 9.31 5.21
C ASN A 25 -0.23 10.74 5.78
N GLU A 26 -0.82 10.96 6.96
CA GLU A 26 -0.85 12.28 7.61
C GLU A 26 0.52 12.69 8.18
N SER A 27 1.43 11.74 8.35
CA SER A 27 2.72 11.97 9.03
C SER A 27 3.87 12.36 8.11
N PHE A 28 3.66 12.34 6.79
CA PHE A 28 4.72 12.53 5.80
C PHE A 28 4.27 13.40 4.63
N ASP A 29 5.16 14.24 4.12
CA ASP A 29 4.91 14.96 2.88
C ASP A 29 4.78 14.01 1.68
N GLU A 30 4.14 14.49 0.60
CA GLU A 30 3.88 13.70 -0.61
C GLU A 30 5.16 13.16 -1.25
N LYS A 31 6.25 13.94 -1.21
CA LYS A 31 7.54 13.56 -1.79
C LYS A 31 8.14 12.36 -1.05
N THR A 32 8.08 12.39 0.27
CA THR A 32 8.57 11.33 1.15
C THR A 32 7.73 10.06 0.97
N LEU A 33 6.40 10.18 0.90
CA LEU A 33 5.51 9.07 0.62
C LEU A 33 5.79 8.44 -0.77
N SER A 34 6.02 9.26 -1.78
CA SER A 34 6.34 8.79 -3.14
C SER A 34 7.64 7.96 -3.16
N LEU A 35 8.70 8.45 -2.52
CA LEU A 35 9.97 7.73 -2.40
C LEU A 35 9.82 6.39 -1.66
N MET A 36 9.00 6.33 -0.61
CA MET A 36 8.73 5.07 0.10
C MET A 36 7.97 4.08 -0.77
N LYS A 37 6.93 4.53 -1.47
CA LYS A 37 6.12 3.70 -2.37
C LYS A 37 6.98 3.09 -3.49
N GLN A 38 7.96 3.82 -4.00
CA GLN A 38 8.90 3.32 -5.02
C GLN A 38 9.78 2.14 -4.55
N LEU A 39 9.98 1.97 -3.24
CA LEU A 39 10.73 0.83 -2.70
C LEU A 39 9.89 -0.45 -2.58
N MET A 40 8.56 -0.35 -2.77
CA MET A 40 7.63 -1.47 -2.57
C MET A 40 7.34 -2.17 -3.90
N ASN A 41 7.21 -3.49 -3.86
CA ASN A 41 6.76 -4.26 -5.01
C ASN A 41 5.26 -4.08 -5.28
N VAL A 42 4.48 -3.96 -4.20
CA VAL A 42 3.03 -3.73 -4.23
C VAL A 42 2.70 -2.62 -3.26
N VAL A 43 1.82 -1.71 -3.66
CA VAL A 43 1.29 -0.65 -2.80
C VAL A 43 -0.23 -0.77 -2.78
N ILE A 44 -0.79 -0.98 -1.59
CA ILE A 44 -2.23 -0.93 -1.35
C ILE A 44 -2.50 0.41 -0.66
N GLU A 45 -3.30 1.24 -1.31
CA GLU A 45 -3.73 2.52 -0.75
C GLU A 45 -5.19 2.42 -0.36
N VAL A 46 -5.52 2.98 0.80
CA VAL A 46 -6.90 3.09 1.29
C VAL A 46 -7.22 4.55 1.50
N LYS A 47 -8.47 4.93 1.24
CA LYS A 47 -9.01 6.26 1.57
C LYS A 47 -10.45 6.12 2.04
N THR A 48 -10.84 7.02 2.92
CA THR A 48 -12.23 7.20 3.32
C THR A 48 -12.70 8.53 2.74
N GLU A 49 -13.81 8.49 2.00
CA GLU A 49 -14.48 9.68 1.48
C GLU A 49 -15.90 9.74 2.05
N GLN A 50 -16.62 10.84 1.83
CA GLN A 50 -17.97 11.05 2.37
C GLN A 50 -18.96 9.91 2.03
N HIS A 51 -18.73 9.20 0.93
CA HIS A 51 -19.64 8.18 0.38
C HIS A 51 -19.12 6.75 0.48
N GLY A 52 -18.02 6.51 1.22
CA GLY A 52 -17.54 5.15 1.47
C GLY A 52 -16.02 5.01 1.59
N GLU A 53 -15.60 3.76 1.69
CA GLU A 53 -14.19 3.36 1.77
C GLU A 53 -13.74 2.85 0.40
N PHE A 54 -12.56 3.27 -0.03
CA PHE A 54 -11.99 2.90 -1.32
C PHE A 54 -10.58 2.39 -1.14
N LEU A 55 -10.23 1.38 -1.94
CA LEU A 55 -8.87 0.88 -2.03
C LEU A 55 -8.40 0.90 -3.48
N ARG A 56 -7.09 1.00 -3.68
CA ARG A 56 -6.47 0.70 -4.97
C ARG A 56 -5.18 -0.07 -4.76
N ILE A 57 -4.83 -0.90 -5.74
CA ILE A 57 -3.64 -1.74 -5.70
C ILE A 57 -2.74 -1.34 -6.88
N ARG A 58 -1.46 -1.09 -6.59
CA ARG A 58 -0.43 -0.75 -7.59
C ARG A 58 0.70 -1.78 -7.54
N GLY A 59 1.34 -2.01 -8.67
CA GLY A 59 2.49 -2.93 -8.78
C GLY A 59 2.14 -4.39 -9.06
N VAL A 60 0.85 -4.72 -9.23
CA VAL A 60 0.38 -6.05 -9.63
C VAL A 60 -0.01 -6.04 -11.11
N ILE A 61 0.60 -6.94 -11.90
CA ILE A 61 0.33 -7.06 -13.34
C ILE A 61 -1.08 -7.60 -13.56
N GLY A 62 -1.84 -6.98 -14.47
CA GLY A 62 -3.19 -7.43 -14.83
C GLY A 62 -4.31 -6.97 -13.90
N ILE A 63 -4.00 -6.15 -12.89
CA ILE A 63 -4.99 -5.58 -11.97
C ILE A 63 -5.20 -4.09 -12.28
N SER A 64 -6.47 -3.66 -12.26
CA SER A 64 -6.82 -2.23 -12.39
C SER A 64 -6.21 -1.42 -11.26
N GLN A 65 -5.63 -0.25 -11.60
CA GLN A 65 -5.06 0.68 -10.61
C GLN A 65 -6.08 1.75 -10.16
N GLU A 66 -7.34 1.60 -10.58
CA GLU A 66 -8.44 2.48 -10.19
C GLU A 66 -8.83 2.30 -8.72
N TRP A 67 -9.46 3.32 -8.17
CA TRP A 67 -10.08 3.23 -6.84
C TRP A 67 -11.34 2.37 -6.92
N MET A 68 -11.37 1.31 -6.12
CA MET A 68 -12.51 0.40 -6.00
C MET A 68 -13.13 0.56 -4.61
N PRO A 69 -14.46 0.68 -4.52
CA PRO A 69 -15.13 0.67 -3.23
C PRO A 69 -14.95 -0.71 -2.57
N PHE A 70 -14.79 -0.74 -1.26
CA PHE A 70 -14.69 -1.98 -0.50
C PHE A 70 -15.47 -1.88 0.80
N ARG A 71 -15.72 -3.03 1.43
CA ARG A 71 -16.26 -3.13 2.79
C ARG A 71 -15.54 -4.23 3.56
N ILE A 72 -15.55 -4.11 4.88
CA ILE A 72 -15.09 -5.18 5.78
C ILE A 72 -16.31 -5.82 6.44
N GLN A 73 -16.51 -7.12 6.23
CA GLN A 73 -17.57 -7.91 6.86
C GLN A 73 -16.97 -9.08 7.61
N GLN A 74 -17.21 -9.17 8.92
CA GLN A 74 -16.74 -10.30 9.75
C GLN A 74 -15.23 -10.59 9.59
N GLY A 75 -14.43 -9.54 9.38
CA GLY A 75 -12.98 -9.65 9.15
C GLY A 75 -12.57 -9.93 7.70
N ASN A 76 -13.52 -10.13 6.79
CA ASN A 76 -13.25 -10.31 5.36
C ASN A 76 -13.33 -8.97 4.63
N LEU A 77 -12.35 -8.72 3.75
CA LEU A 77 -12.37 -7.59 2.82
C LEU A 77 -13.09 -8.02 1.54
N GLU A 78 -14.15 -7.30 1.19
CA GLU A 78 -14.94 -7.53 -0.01
C GLU A 78 -14.88 -6.30 -0.93
N LEU A 79 -14.49 -6.52 -2.19
CA LEU A 79 -14.57 -5.49 -3.22
C LEU A 79 -16.02 -5.35 -3.66
N MET A 80 -16.49 -4.11 -3.75
CA MET A 80 -17.82 -3.78 -4.23
C MET A 80 -17.71 -3.53 -5.74
N ALA A 81 -18.28 -4.45 -6.53
CA ALA A 81 -18.35 -4.34 -7.98
C ALA A 81 -19.45 -3.37 -8.42
#